data_AF-D8RM08-F1
#
_entry.id   AF-D8RM08-F1
#
_cell.length_a   1.000
_cell.length_b   1.000
_cell.length_c   1.000
_cell.angle_alpha   90.00
_cell.angle_beta   90.00
_cell.angle_gamma   90.00
#
_symmetry.space_group_name_H-M   'P 1'
#
loop_
_entity.id
_entity.type
_entity.pdbx_description
1 polymer ?
#
loop_
_entity_poly.entity_id
_entity_poly.type
_entity_poly.pdbx_seq_one_letter_code
_entity_poly.pdbx_strand_id
1 'polypeptide(L)' 'CAVCLTDFSKNPAGTKIKILPKCAHAFHCSCIDLWLMTHASCPICRASLFV' A
#
# COMPACT_ATOMS: atom_id res chain seq x y z
N CYS A 1 -0.48 -3.26 -7.42
CA CYS A 1 -0.11 -3.13 -5.98
C CYS A 1 1.15 -3.94 -5.69
N ALA A 2 2.22 -3.34 -5.16
CA ALA A 2 3.49 -4.07 -4.94
C ALA A 2 3.45 -5.09 -3.79
N VAL A 3 2.42 -5.05 -2.94
CA VAL A 3 2.23 -6.02 -1.83
C VAL A 3 1.67 -7.35 -2.34
N CYS A 4 0.63 -7.32 -3.16
CA CYS A 4 -0.05 -8.52 -3.66
C CYS A 4 0.25 -8.83 -5.14
N LEU A 5 1.18 -8.08 -5.75
CA LEU A 5 1.63 -8.21 -7.15
C LEU A 5 0.50 -8.29 -8.20
N THR A 6 -0.68 -7.75 -7.87
CA THR A 6 -1.88 -7.81 -8.72
C THR A 6 -2.29 -6.42 -9.19
N ASP A 7 -2.93 -6.38 -10.35
CA ASP A 7 -3.57 -5.20 -10.94
C ASP A 7 -4.64 -4.62 -10.00
N PHE A 8 -4.75 -3.29 -10.00
CA PHE A 8 -5.76 -2.58 -9.21
C PHE A 8 -7.20 -2.90 -9.60
N SER A 9 -7.42 -3.36 -10.84
CA SER A 9 -8.74 -3.74 -11.34
C SER A 9 -9.15 -5.19 -11.05
N LYS A 10 -8.21 -6.06 -10.65
CA LYS A 10 -8.45 -7.51 -10.58
C LYS A 10 -8.69 -8.04 -9.17
N ASN A 11 -8.44 -7.23 -8.15
CA ASN A 11 -8.66 -7.65 -6.78
C ASN A 11 -10.10 -7.29 -6.34
N PRO A 12 -10.99 -8.26 -6.03
CA PRO A 12 -12.34 -7.97 -5.55
C PRO A 12 -12.36 -7.25 -4.20
N ALA A 13 -11.27 -7.32 -3.41
CA ALA A 13 -11.07 -6.54 -2.19
C ALA A 13 -10.48 -5.13 -2.45
N GLY A 14 -10.26 -4.74 -3.70
CA GLY A 14 -9.25 -3.76 -4.11
C GLY A 14 -9.73 -2.51 -4.85
N THR A 15 -11.03 -2.19 -4.91
CA THR A 15 -11.50 -0.95 -5.55
C THR A 15 -10.95 0.32 -4.90
N LYS A 16 -10.59 0.27 -3.61
CA LYS A 16 -10.02 1.41 -2.90
C LYS A 16 -8.49 1.35 -2.93
N ILE A 17 -7.89 2.35 -3.54
CA ILE A 17 -6.44 2.56 -3.59
C ILE A 17 -6.06 3.65 -2.61
N LYS A 18 -4.99 3.43 -1.84
CA LYS A 18 -4.42 4.38 -0.91
C LYS A 18 -3.06 4.82 -1.42
N ILE A 19 -2.81 6.12 -1.37
CA ILE A 19 -1.54 6.72 -1.79
C ILE A 19 -0.83 7.21 -0.53
N LEU A 20 0.45 6.85 -0.39
CA LEU A 20 1.26 7.29 0.75
C LEU A 20 1.71 8.74 0.52
N PRO A 21 1.44 9.69 1.44
CA PRO A 21 1.71 11.11 1.21
C PRO A 21 3.21 11.44 1.10
N LYS A 22 4.09 10.67 1.75
CA LYS A 22 5.54 10.95 1.75
C LYS A 22 6.27 10.54 0.46
N CYS A 23 5.75 9.54 -0.27
CA CYS A 23 6.44 8.97 -1.42
C CYS A 23 5.54 8.77 -2.65
N ALA A 24 4.27 9.17 -2.56
CA ALA A 24 3.26 9.06 -3.62
C ALA A 24 3.05 7.65 -4.18
N HIS A 25 3.51 6.60 -3.48
CA HIS A 25 3.29 5.23 -3.93
C HIS A 25 1.87 4.75 -3.61
N ALA A 26 1.25 4.08 -4.59
CA ALA A 26 -0.12 3.62 -4.55
C ALA A 26 -0.23 2.12 -4.25
N PHE A 27 -1.13 1.76 -3.33
CA PHE A 27 -1.37 0.39 -2.90
C PHE A 27 -2.87 0.14 -2.72
N HIS A 28 -3.32 -1.11 -2.80
CA HIS A 28 -4.69 -1.43 -2.37
C HIS A 28 -4.83 -1.07 -0.89
N CYS A 29 -5.96 -0.48 -0.50
CA CYS A 29 -6.23 -0.09 0.87
C CYS A 29 -6.06 -1.30 1.81
N SER A 30 -6.71 -2.42 1.50
CA SER A 30 -6.59 -3.65 2.31
C SER A 30 -5.15 -4.20 2.39
N CYS A 31 -4.36 -4.07 1.32
CA CYS A 31 -2.98 -4.55 1.32
C CYS A 31 -2.06 -3.66 2.15
N ILE A 32 -2.20 -2.33 2.02
CA ILE A 32 -1.37 -1.41 2.80
C ILE A 32 -1.80 -1.37 4.25
N ASP A 33 -3.09 -1.49 4.55
CA ASP A 33 -3.58 -1.53 5.93
C ASP A 33 -3.04 -2.77 6.65
N LEU A 34 -3.05 -3.96 6.01
CA LEU A 34 -2.42 -5.17 6.57
C LEU A 34 -0.91 -5.01 6.74
N TRP A 35 -0.23 -4.45 5.73
CA TRP A 35 1.21 -4.19 5.81
C TRP A 35 1.55 -3.28 6.99
N LEU A 36 0.79 -2.20 7.19
CA LEU A 36 1.02 -1.22 8.24
C LEU A 36 0.75 -1.75 9.66
N MET A 37 0.01 -2.85 9.81
CA MET A 37 -0.12 -3.53 11.10
C MET A 37 1.20 -4.13 11.59
N THR A 38 2.10 -4.50 10.68
CA THR A 38 3.40 -5.14 11.02
C THR A 38 4.59 -4.24 10.70
N HIS A 39 4.50 -3.45 9.63
CA HIS A 39 5.58 -2.63 9.11
C HIS A 39 5.08 -1.25 8.70
N ALA A 40 5.44 -0.25 9.52
CA ALA A 40 5.08 1.16 9.39
C ALA A 40 5.81 1.93 8.25
N SER A 41 6.19 1.25 7.17
CA SER A 41 7.04 1.81 6.11
C SER A 41 6.54 1.47 4.71
N CYS A 42 6.96 2.26 3.72
CA CYS A 42 6.59 2.02 2.33
C CYS A 42 7.22 0.72 1.80
N PRO A 43 6.44 -0.22 1.22
CA PRO A 43 6.97 -1.46 0.64
C PRO A 43 7.95 -1.25 -0.52
N ILE A 44 7.89 -0.10 -1.20
CA ILE A 44 8.68 0.18 -2.40
C ILE A 44 9.98 0.92 -2.04
N CYS A 45 9.87 2.05 -1.34
CA CYS A 45 11.03 2.90 -1.06
C CYS A 45 11.49 2.88 0.41
N ARG A 46 10.83 2.08 1.26
CA ARG A 46 11.09 2.00 2.71
C ARG A 46 10.96 3.31 3.48
N ALA A 47 10.36 4.35 2.89
CA ALA A 47 10.05 5.60 3.58
C ALA A 47 9.10 5.33 4.76
N SER A 48 9.48 5.75 5.96
CA SER A 48 8.65 5.64 7.17
C SER A 48 7.44 6.57 7.06
N LEU A 49 6.24 6.04 7.32
CA LEU A 49 5.02 6.85 7.28
C LEU A 49 4.87 7.77 8.49
N PHE A 50 5.50 7.42 9.60
CA PHE A 50 5.55 8.26 10.79
C PHE A 50 6.72 9.24 10.65
N VAL A 51 6.44 10.52 10.84
CA VAL A 51 7.44 11.56 11.16
C VAL A 51 7.41 11.74 12.67
#